data_AF-A0A3S0IFZ4-F1
#
_entry.id   AF-A0A3S0IFZ4-F1
#
_cell.length_a   1.000
_cell.length_b   1.000
_cell.length_c   1.000
_cell.angle_alpha   90.00
_cell.angle_beta   90.00
_cell.angle_gamma   90.00
#
_symmetry.space_group_name_H-M   'P 1'
#
loop_
_entity.id
_entity.type
_entity.pdbx_description
1 polymer ?
#
loop_
_entity_poly.entity_id
_entity_poly.type
_entity_poly.pdbx_seq_one_letter_code
_entity_poly.pdbx_strand_id
1 'polypeptide(L)'
;MRSRSLRGPAGERPVQHGFSLFIVMIMLLLSALLVIGGARTAQLLESVAGNQREYQRAFEAAEAALLDAERDIRQLAFDSASKTYVACAALAASRCRKAEDGRVFPDRDTGWVTAYMNDGADSCARGICYFSALDSVAAASGSEAYRFWTRDAYRDGHASYGQFTGAPDAGSPALMGARYWIEVIDRRNSKYPLYRITAVATGARSPSLTGGTRVELQASFDPDPVRGVN
;
A
#
# COMPACT_ATOMS: atom_id res chain seq x y z
N MET A 1 63.00 0.71 88.61
CA MET A 1 62.06 1.85 88.52
C MET A 1 61.70 2.10 87.06
N ARG A 2 60.39 2.06 86.77
CA ARG A 2 59.63 2.66 85.65
C ARG A 2 59.94 2.31 84.18
N SER A 3 58.99 1.54 83.63
CA SER A 3 58.57 1.48 82.23
C SER A 3 58.17 2.85 81.66
N ARG A 4 58.50 3.11 80.38
CA ARG A 4 57.85 4.14 79.56
C ARG A 4 57.38 3.50 78.26
N SER A 5 56.12 3.06 78.25
CA SER A 5 55.38 2.73 77.03
C SER A 5 54.87 4.05 76.44
N LEU A 6 55.38 4.43 75.27
CA LEU A 6 54.89 5.57 74.50
C LEU A 6 53.62 5.13 73.76
N ARG A 7 52.46 5.60 74.23
CA ARG A 7 51.21 5.53 73.46
C ARG A 7 51.30 6.55 72.33
N GLY A 8 51.27 6.08 71.08
CA GLY A 8 51.02 6.92 69.91
C GLY A 8 49.62 7.52 69.96
N PRO A 9 49.39 8.66 69.27
CA PRO A 9 48.13 9.39 69.35
C PRO A 9 46.98 8.54 68.80
N ALA A 10 45.86 8.54 69.52
CA ALA A 10 44.61 7.99 69.04
C ALA A 10 44.18 8.78 67.80
N GLY A 11 44.15 8.12 66.64
CA GLY A 11 43.55 8.69 65.44
C GLY A 11 42.10 9.07 65.72
N GLU A 12 41.77 10.34 65.54
CA GLU A 12 40.40 10.83 65.56
C GLU A 12 39.59 10.04 64.53
N ARG A 13 38.58 9.29 65.00
CA ARG A 13 37.65 8.60 64.12
C ARG A 13 36.75 9.68 63.50
N PRO A 14 36.78 9.89 62.17
CA PRO A 14 35.87 10.85 61.56
C PRO A 14 34.45 10.37 61.83
N VAL A 15 33.63 11.26 62.40
CA VAL A 15 32.22 11.01 62.69
C VAL A 15 31.53 10.79 61.34
N GLN A 16 31.17 9.53 61.06
CA GLN A 16 30.46 9.18 59.83
C GLN A 16 29.07 9.79 59.86
N HIS A 17 28.88 10.85 59.07
CA HIS A 17 27.57 11.46 58.87
C HIS A 17 26.72 10.55 57.97
N GLY A 18 25.52 10.18 58.44
CA GLY A 18 24.53 9.30 57.77
C GLY A 18 23.92 9.84 56.47
N PHE A 19 24.64 10.66 55.72
CA PHE A 19 24.22 11.28 54.45
C PHE A 19 24.43 10.36 53.24
N SER A 20 25.28 9.33 53.35
CA SER A 20 25.58 8.39 52.26
C SER A 20 24.34 7.63 51.76
N LEU A 21 23.46 7.20 52.67
CA LEU A 21 22.22 6.49 52.32
C LEU A 21 21.28 7.37 51.48
N PHE A 22 21.18 8.66 51.81
CA PHE A 22 20.33 9.61 51.10
C PHE A 22 20.81 9.84 49.67
N ILE A 23 22.13 9.99 49.47
CA ILE A 23 22.72 10.11 48.12
C ILE A 23 22.42 8.84 47.30
N VAL A 24 22.62 7.65 47.87
CA VAL A 24 22.36 6.38 47.17
C VAL A 24 20.89 6.27 46.79
N MET A 25 19.96 6.61 47.70
CA MET A 25 18.53 6.60 47.41
C MET A 25 18.16 7.56 46.27
N ILE A 26 18.72 8.77 46.24
CA ILE A 26 18.51 9.71 45.13
C ILE A 26 19.05 9.13 43.82
N MET A 27 20.25 8.58 43.82
CA MET A 27 20.84 7.98 42.62
C MET A 27 20.02 6.80 42.09
N LEU A 28 19.46 5.97 42.98
CA LEU A 28 18.54 4.89 42.62
C LEU A 28 17.24 5.43 42.03
N LEU A 29 16.65 6.47 42.63
CA LEU A 29 15.45 7.13 42.11
C LEU A 29 15.69 7.73 40.73
N LEU A 30 16.80 8.45 40.53
CA LEU A 30 17.17 9.02 39.23
C LEU A 30 17.39 7.91 38.19
N SER A 31 18.07 6.83 38.56
CA SER A 31 18.28 5.67 37.68
C SER A 31 16.95 5.01 37.30
N ALA A 32 16.03 4.83 38.24
CA ALA A 32 14.70 4.28 37.98
C ALA A 32 13.89 5.17 37.03
N LEU A 33 13.94 6.50 37.20
CA LEU A 33 13.29 7.45 36.30
C LEU A 33 13.86 7.38 34.88
N LEU A 34 15.19 7.26 34.73
CA LEU A 34 15.82 7.07 33.43
C LEU A 34 15.38 5.76 32.75
N VAL A 35 15.28 4.67 33.51
CA VAL A 35 14.80 3.37 33.00
C VAL A 35 13.34 3.47 32.54
N ILE A 36 12.45 4.09 33.33
CA ILE A 36 11.04 4.27 32.95
C ILE A 36 10.92 5.18 31.72
N GLY A 37 11.68 6.27 31.68
CA GLY A 37 11.72 7.19 30.54
C GLY A 37 12.20 6.49 29.24
N GLY A 38 13.25 5.67 29.34
CA GLY A 38 13.75 4.86 28.25
C GLY A 38 12.73 3.82 27.78
N ALA A 39 12.06 3.12 28.70
CA ALA A 39 11.05 2.11 28.38
C ALA A 39 9.86 2.72 27.61
N ARG A 40 9.33 3.87 28.05
CA ARG A 40 8.25 4.58 27.34
C ARG A 40 8.67 5.02 25.94
N THR A 41 9.90 5.52 25.80
CA THR A 41 10.45 5.93 24.49
C THR A 41 10.57 4.74 23.55
N ALA A 42 11.05 3.60 24.04
CA ALA A 42 11.14 2.37 23.25
C ALA A 42 9.78 1.89 22.75
N GLN A 43 8.74 1.93 23.59
CA GLN A 43 7.37 1.58 23.20
C GLN A 43 6.84 2.48 22.07
N LEU A 44 7.09 3.78 22.14
CA LEU A 44 6.70 4.72 21.09
C LEU A 44 7.42 4.43 19.77
N LEU A 45 8.74 4.20 19.83
CA LEU A 45 9.53 3.87 18.64
C LEU A 45 9.09 2.57 17.99
N GLU A 46 8.70 1.56 18.76
CA GLU A 46 8.15 0.31 18.25
C GLU A 46 6.82 0.54 17.50
N SER A 47 5.93 1.36 18.06
CA SER A 47 4.67 1.72 17.40
C SER A 47 4.91 2.47 16.09
N VAL A 48 5.82 3.45 16.07
CA VAL A 48 6.16 4.21 14.86
C VAL A 48 6.77 3.29 13.80
N ALA A 49 7.74 2.45 14.19
CA ALA A 49 8.37 1.49 13.28
C ALA A 49 7.36 0.46 12.74
N GLY A 50 6.41 0.02 13.57
CA GLY A 50 5.31 -0.85 13.16
C GLY A 50 4.43 -0.20 12.10
N ASN A 51 4.01 1.05 12.31
CA ASN A 51 3.18 1.78 11.36
C ASN A 51 3.91 2.04 10.02
N GLN A 52 5.21 2.39 10.07
CA GLN A 52 6.02 2.56 8.87
C GLN A 52 6.14 1.27 8.06
N ARG A 53 6.35 0.12 8.71
CA ARG A 53 6.40 -1.19 8.04
C ARG A 53 5.07 -1.56 7.39
N GLU A 54 3.95 -1.26 8.04
CA GLU A 54 2.62 -1.50 7.46
C GLU A 54 2.34 -0.60 6.26
N TYR A 55 2.75 0.67 6.32
CA TYR A 55 2.67 1.59 5.20
C TYR A 55 3.49 1.11 4.00
N GLN A 56 4.74 0.70 4.22
CA GLN A 56 5.60 0.18 3.16
C GLN A 56 4.98 -1.06 2.49
N ARG A 57 4.48 -2.02 3.28
CA ARG A 57 3.80 -3.21 2.73
C ARG A 57 2.55 -2.86 1.93
N ALA A 58 1.74 -1.93 2.42
CA ALA A 58 0.55 -1.47 1.72
C ALA A 58 0.93 -0.73 0.42
N PHE A 59 2.00 0.06 0.44
CA PHE A 59 2.50 0.77 -0.72
C PHE A 59 3.00 -0.20 -1.81
N GLU A 60 3.84 -1.16 -1.45
CA GLU A 60 4.33 -2.21 -2.35
C GLU A 60 3.17 -3.01 -2.97
N ALA A 61 2.15 -3.33 -2.17
CA ALA A 61 0.97 -4.04 -2.66
C ALA A 61 0.09 -3.19 -3.60
N ALA A 62 -0.06 -1.89 -3.31
CA ALA A 62 -0.77 -0.97 -4.19
C ALA A 62 -0.02 -0.78 -5.51
N GLU A 63 1.31 -0.67 -5.49
CA GLU A 63 2.15 -0.59 -6.69
C GLU A 63 2.06 -1.88 -7.50
N ALA A 64 2.09 -3.04 -6.85
CA ALA A 64 1.91 -4.31 -7.52
C ALA A 64 0.53 -4.42 -8.21
N ALA A 65 -0.55 -3.95 -7.58
CA ALA A 65 -1.89 -3.91 -8.19
C ALA A 65 -1.98 -2.91 -9.34
N LEU A 66 -1.28 -1.77 -9.26
CA LEU A 66 -1.19 -0.81 -10.37
C LEU A 66 -0.48 -1.45 -11.58
N LEU A 67 0.66 -2.08 -11.35
CA LEU A 67 1.40 -2.80 -12.40
C LEU A 67 0.60 -3.99 -12.95
N ASP A 68 -0.22 -4.63 -12.11
CA ASP A 68 -1.11 -5.70 -12.52
C ASP A 68 -2.18 -5.21 -13.51
N ALA A 69 -2.80 -4.07 -13.20
CA ALA A 69 -3.75 -3.41 -14.10
C ALA A 69 -3.11 -2.99 -15.43
N GLU A 70 -1.86 -2.49 -15.41
CA GLU A 70 -1.14 -2.20 -16.66
C GLU A 70 -0.90 -3.45 -17.49
N ARG A 71 -0.56 -4.58 -16.86
CA ARG A 71 -0.36 -5.86 -17.56
C ARG A 71 -1.66 -6.39 -18.15
N ASP A 72 -2.77 -6.23 -17.44
CA ASP A 72 -4.11 -6.53 -17.93
C ASP A 72 -4.44 -5.69 -19.18
N ILE A 73 -4.21 -4.37 -19.15
CA ILE A 73 -4.38 -3.49 -20.32
C ILE A 73 -3.44 -3.89 -21.48
N ARG A 74 -2.22 -4.35 -21.16
CA ARG A 74 -1.25 -4.82 -22.16
C ARG A 74 -1.54 -6.22 -22.70
N GLN A 75 -2.58 -6.91 -22.21
CA GLN A 75 -2.89 -8.30 -22.55
C GLN A 75 -1.73 -9.25 -22.20
N LEU A 76 -1.19 -9.12 -20.99
CA LEU A 76 -0.14 -9.97 -20.45
C LEU A 76 -0.66 -10.82 -19.29
N ALA A 77 -0.32 -12.10 -19.30
CA ALA A 77 -0.59 -13.03 -18.21
C ALA A 77 0.67 -13.76 -17.76
N PHE A 78 0.71 -14.10 -16.49
CA PHE A 78 1.78 -14.86 -15.87
C PHE A 78 1.70 -16.32 -16.31
N ASP A 79 2.75 -16.77 -16.98
CA ASP A 79 2.97 -18.17 -17.30
C ASP A 79 3.67 -18.86 -16.14
N SER A 80 2.95 -19.78 -15.49
CA SER A 80 3.48 -20.54 -14.37
C SER A 80 4.65 -21.48 -14.75
N ALA A 81 4.77 -21.85 -16.03
CA ALA A 81 5.83 -22.72 -16.53
C ALA A 81 7.14 -21.95 -16.72
N SER A 82 7.11 -20.84 -17.46
CA SER A 82 8.29 -19.99 -17.67
C SER A 82 8.59 -19.03 -16.51
N LYS A 83 7.66 -18.84 -15.57
CA LYS A 83 7.72 -17.82 -14.49
C LYS A 83 7.85 -16.40 -15.03
N THR A 84 7.28 -16.13 -16.20
CA THR A 84 7.33 -14.81 -16.85
C THR A 84 5.95 -14.35 -17.31
N TYR A 85 5.82 -13.07 -17.62
CA TYR A 85 4.62 -12.55 -18.27
C TYR A 85 4.73 -12.71 -19.79
N VAL A 86 3.72 -13.33 -20.38
CA VAL A 86 3.61 -13.55 -21.83
C VAL A 86 2.29 -12.99 -22.34
N ALA A 87 2.18 -12.79 -23.66
CA ALA A 87 0.93 -12.36 -24.28
C ALA A 87 -0.20 -13.36 -24.00
N CYS A 88 -1.41 -12.86 -23.71
CA CYS A 88 -2.58 -13.70 -23.44
C CYS A 88 -2.85 -14.75 -24.52
N ALA A 89 -2.59 -14.40 -25.79
CA ALA A 89 -2.79 -15.26 -26.94
C ALA A 89 -1.75 -16.40 -27.04
N ALA A 90 -0.60 -16.28 -26.37
CA ALA A 90 0.43 -17.31 -26.34
C ALA A 90 0.11 -18.46 -25.36
N LEU A 91 -0.88 -18.28 -24.48
CA LEU A 91 -1.29 -19.27 -23.50
C LEU A 91 -2.55 -20.02 -23.98
N ALA A 92 -2.50 -21.34 -23.92
CA ALA A 92 -3.66 -22.19 -24.23
C ALA A 92 -4.85 -21.92 -23.28
N ALA A 93 -4.58 -21.58 -22.02
CA ALA A 93 -5.57 -21.16 -21.04
C ALA A 93 -5.02 -19.98 -20.22
N SER A 94 -5.30 -18.75 -20.68
CA SER A 94 -4.96 -17.52 -19.95
C SER A 94 -6.06 -17.08 -18.98
N ARG A 95 -5.68 -16.41 -17.89
CA ARG A 95 -6.61 -15.74 -16.97
C ARG A 95 -7.11 -14.37 -17.47
N CYS A 96 -6.64 -13.94 -18.63
CA CYS A 96 -7.02 -12.66 -19.22
C CYS A 96 -8.54 -12.54 -19.35
N ARG A 97 -9.07 -11.37 -19.00
CA ARG A 97 -10.51 -11.13 -19.10
C ARG A 97 -10.94 -11.20 -20.56
N LYS A 98 -12.04 -11.91 -20.78
CA LYS A 98 -12.70 -12.03 -22.07
C LYS A 98 -14.15 -11.58 -21.97
N ALA A 99 -14.63 -10.94 -23.03
CA ALA A 99 -16.05 -10.69 -23.27
C ALA A 99 -16.76 -12.02 -23.58
N GLU A 100 -18.10 -12.02 -23.56
CA GLU A 100 -18.90 -13.21 -23.87
C GLU A 100 -18.64 -13.73 -25.30
N ASP A 101 -18.31 -12.83 -26.22
CA ASP A 101 -17.95 -13.16 -27.62
C ASP A 101 -16.48 -13.58 -27.80
N GLY A 102 -15.71 -13.70 -26.72
CA GLY A 102 -14.34 -14.20 -26.72
C GLY A 102 -13.25 -13.15 -26.94
N ARG A 103 -13.59 -11.88 -27.18
CA ARG A 103 -12.60 -10.80 -27.31
C ARG A 103 -11.86 -10.56 -25.99
N VAL A 104 -10.56 -10.25 -26.06
CA VAL A 104 -9.69 -9.99 -24.89
C VAL A 104 -9.58 -8.49 -24.64
N PHE A 105 -9.76 -8.05 -23.41
CA PHE A 105 -9.66 -6.63 -23.06
C PHE A 105 -8.22 -6.12 -23.15
N PRO A 106 -8.01 -4.85 -23.52
CA PRO A 106 -8.95 -4.02 -24.25
C PRO A 106 -9.09 -4.54 -25.67
N ASP A 107 -10.29 -4.45 -26.25
CA ASP A 107 -10.46 -4.73 -27.66
C ASP A 107 -9.74 -3.65 -28.47
N ARG A 108 -8.64 -4.02 -29.12
CA ARG A 108 -7.81 -3.09 -29.92
C ARG A 108 -8.37 -2.84 -31.31
N ASP A 109 -9.29 -3.68 -31.77
CA ASP A 109 -9.85 -3.59 -33.12
C ASP A 109 -11.05 -2.63 -33.13
N THR A 110 -11.93 -2.72 -32.13
CA THR A 110 -13.06 -1.79 -31.98
C THR A 110 -12.78 -0.64 -31.02
N GLY A 111 -11.71 -0.74 -30.22
CA GLY A 111 -11.30 0.30 -29.26
C GLY A 111 -12.24 0.44 -28.07
N TRP A 112 -13.19 -0.47 -27.89
CA TRP A 112 -14.38 -0.20 -27.09
C TRP A 112 -14.59 -1.18 -25.93
N VAL A 113 -15.20 -0.64 -24.86
CA VAL A 113 -15.30 -1.28 -23.54
C VAL A 113 -16.67 -1.93 -23.31
N THR A 114 -17.70 -1.59 -24.07
CA THR A 114 -19.07 -2.10 -23.87
C THR A 114 -19.17 -3.62 -23.97
N ALA A 115 -18.27 -4.28 -24.70
CA ALA A 115 -18.18 -5.75 -24.72
C ALA A 115 -17.88 -6.36 -23.34
N TYR A 116 -17.32 -5.56 -22.42
CA TYR A 116 -16.91 -5.95 -21.09
C TYR A 116 -17.80 -5.34 -19.99
N MET A 117 -18.78 -4.51 -20.36
CA MET A 117 -19.65 -3.79 -19.43
C MET A 117 -21.12 -4.06 -19.76
N ASN A 118 -21.74 -4.89 -18.92
CA ASN A 118 -23.15 -5.24 -19.07
C ASN A 118 -24.10 -4.09 -18.70
N ASP A 119 -23.63 -3.18 -17.83
CA ASP A 119 -24.45 -2.12 -17.23
C ASP A 119 -24.38 -0.78 -18.00
N GLY A 120 -23.62 -0.72 -19.09
CA GLY A 120 -23.51 0.47 -19.95
C GLY A 120 -22.65 1.59 -19.35
N ALA A 121 -22.99 2.84 -19.72
CA ALA A 121 -22.32 4.03 -19.21
C ALA A 121 -22.50 4.22 -17.70
N ASP A 122 -21.55 4.91 -17.07
CA ASP A 122 -21.57 5.31 -15.65
C ASP A 122 -21.64 4.11 -14.70
N SER A 123 -20.89 3.06 -15.04
CA SER A 123 -20.84 1.81 -14.30
C SER A 123 -19.40 1.32 -14.08
N CYS A 124 -19.23 0.41 -13.12
CA CYS A 124 -17.98 -0.29 -12.85
C CYS A 124 -18.25 -1.79 -12.73
N ALA A 125 -17.66 -2.59 -13.60
CA ALA A 125 -17.80 -4.04 -13.58
C ALA A 125 -16.43 -4.72 -13.69
N ARG A 126 -16.14 -5.64 -12.76
CA ARG A 126 -14.91 -6.45 -12.76
C ARG A 126 -13.62 -5.60 -12.81
N GLY A 127 -13.64 -4.40 -12.24
CA GLY A 127 -12.52 -3.46 -12.25
C GLY A 127 -12.40 -2.60 -13.50
N ILE A 128 -13.34 -2.65 -14.45
CA ILE A 128 -13.42 -1.71 -15.56
C ILE A 128 -14.52 -0.70 -15.26
N CYS A 129 -14.20 0.58 -15.41
CA CYS A 129 -15.11 1.68 -15.17
C CYS A 129 -15.19 2.58 -16.40
N TYR A 130 -16.39 3.02 -16.74
CA TYR A 130 -16.61 3.92 -17.86
C TYR A 130 -17.63 4.97 -17.47
N PHE A 131 -17.28 6.23 -17.69
CA PHE A 131 -18.13 7.38 -17.39
C PHE A 131 -18.35 8.16 -18.68
N SER A 132 -19.60 8.32 -19.08
CA SER A 132 -19.95 8.92 -20.38
C SER A 132 -19.86 10.44 -20.38
N ALA A 133 -19.92 11.05 -19.19
CA ALA A 133 -19.88 12.48 -19.03
C ALA A 133 -18.50 13.07 -19.39
N LEU A 134 -18.50 14.17 -20.16
CA LEU A 134 -17.28 14.85 -20.66
C LEU A 134 -16.38 15.40 -19.54
N ASP A 135 -16.89 15.51 -18.33
CA ASP A 135 -16.19 15.96 -17.12
C ASP A 135 -15.48 14.82 -16.37
N SER A 136 -15.56 13.57 -16.84
CA SER A 136 -14.79 12.43 -16.30
C SER A 136 -13.26 12.63 -16.41
N VAL A 137 -12.83 13.28 -17.48
CA VAL A 137 -11.42 13.57 -17.79
C VAL A 137 -10.86 14.73 -16.97
N ALA A 138 -11.72 15.65 -16.56
CA ALA A 138 -11.39 16.84 -15.78
C ALA A 138 -12.24 16.88 -14.49
N ALA A 139 -12.35 15.73 -13.83
CA ALA A 139 -13.25 15.50 -12.71
C ALA A 139 -13.06 16.56 -11.61
N ALA A 140 -13.81 17.65 -11.74
CA ALA A 140 -14.04 18.58 -10.65
C ALA A 140 -14.67 17.78 -9.52
N SER A 141 -14.52 18.23 -8.26
CA SER A 141 -15.02 17.49 -7.11
C SER A 141 -16.51 17.09 -7.17
N GLY A 142 -17.30 17.72 -8.05
CA GLY A 142 -18.71 17.42 -8.27
C GLY A 142 -19.04 16.41 -9.38
N SER A 143 -18.09 15.93 -10.20
CA SER A 143 -18.41 14.96 -11.25
C SER A 143 -18.61 13.55 -10.69
N GLU A 144 -19.31 12.68 -11.43
CA GLU A 144 -19.55 11.30 -11.01
C GLU A 144 -18.27 10.46 -10.95
N ALA A 145 -17.35 10.70 -11.89
CA ALA A 145 -16.04 10.07 -11.96
C ALA A 145 -15.08 10.54 -10.85
N TYR A 146 -15.33 11.67 -10.18
CA TYR A 146 -14.45 12.14 -9.12
C TYR A 146 -14.47 11.18 -7.92
N ARG A 147 -13.31 10.54 -7.66
CA ARG A 147 -13.12 9.55 -6.58
C ARG A 147 -14.18 8.45 -6.58
N PHE A 148 -14.62 8.01 -7.75
CA PHE A 148 -15.72 7.04 -7.87
C PHE A 148 -15.48 5.77 -7.03
N TRP A 149 -14.23 5.31 -6.91
CA TRP A 149 -13.83 4.12 -6.13
C TRP A 149 -14.11 4.22 -4.62
N THR A 150 -14.44 5.40 -4.10
CA THR A 150 -14.88 5.58 -2.70
C THR A 150 -16.39 5.58 -2.54
N ARG A 151 -17.18 5.59 -3.63
CA ARG A 151 -18.65 5.63 -3.59
C ARG A 151 -19.22 4.22 -3.53
N ASP A 152 -20.33 4.06 -2.82
CA ASP A 152 -21.00 2.76 -2.66
C ASP A 152 -21.37 2.11 -4.00
N ALA A 153 -21.75 2.91 -5.00
CA ALA A 153 -22.11 2.42 -6.32
C ALA A 153 -20.96 1.72 -7.07
N TYR A 154 -19.70 2.07 -6.79
CA TYR A 154 -18.54 1.62 -7.60
C TYR A 154 -17.45 0.91 -6.81
N ARG A 155 -17.43 1.09 -5.48
CA ARG A 155 -16.38 0.52 -4.61
C ARG A 155 -16.28 -0.99 -4.77
N ASP A 156 -17.39 -1.69 -4.97
CA ASP A 156 -17.37 -3.16 -5.05
C ASP A 156 -17.15 -3.66 -6.49
N GLY A 157 -17.16 -2.74 -7.48
CA GLY A 157 -16.88 -3.01 -8.89
C GLY A 157 -15.41 -3.15 -9.24
N HIS A 158 -14.53 -3.47 -8.28
CA HIS A 158 -13.07 -3.55 -8.45
C HIS A 158 -12.61 -4.89 -9.05
N ALA A 159 -11.38 -4.92 -9.54
CA ALA A 159 -10.62 -6.15 -9.76
C ALA A 159 -9.68 -6.42 -8.59
N SER A 160 -9.47 -7.69 -8.26
CA SER A 160 -8.46 -8.10 -7.27
C SER A 160 -7.10 -8.30 -7.94
N TYR A 161 -6.01 -8.09 -7.20
CA TYR A 161 -4.66 -8.39 -7.68
C TYR A 161 -4.56 -9.83 -8.25
N GLY A 162 -4.01 -9.96 -9.46
CA GLY A 162 -3.80 -11.24 -10.13
C GLY A 162 -5.06 -11.85 -10.74
N GLN A 163 -6.24 -11.25 -10.57
CA GLN A 163 -7.51 -11.82 -11.06
C GLN A 163 -7.48 -12.06 -12.57
N PHE A 164 -6.88 -11.15 -13.34
CA PHE A 164 -6.88 -11.18 -14.81
C PHE A 164 -5.52 -11.42 -15.43
N THR A 165 -4.45 -11.37 -14.65
CA THR A 165 -3.09 -11.63 -15.11
C THR A 165 -2.56 -12.96 -14.60
N GLY A 166 -3.13 -13.52 -13.53
CA GLY A 166 -2.55 -14.66 -12.82
C GLY A 166 -1.29 -14.33 -12.01
N ALA A 167 -1.08 -13.06 -11.67
CA ALA A 167 0.07 -12.63 -10.89
C ALA A 167 0.23 -13.43 -9.57
N PRO A 168 1.44 -13.87 -9.23
CA PRO A 168 1.69 -14.61 -8.00
C PRO A 168 1.62 -13.70 -6.77
N ASP A 169 1.12 -14.22 -5.65
CA ASP A 169 1.01 -13.49 -4.38
C ASP A 169 2.34 -13.25 -3.66
N ALA A 170 3.43 -13.87 -4.13
CA ALA A 170 4.78 -13.78 -3.56
C ALA A 170 4.85 -13.90 -2.02
N GLY A 171 3.87 -14.58 -1.40
CA GLY A 171 3.74 -14.68 0.06
C GLY A 171 3.42 -13.39 0.82
N SER A 172 3.01 -12.30 0.15
CA SER A 172 2.67 -11.03 0.80
C SER A 172 1.18 -10.96 1.15
N PRO A 173 0.80 -10.88 2.44
CA PRO A 173 -0.61 -10.80 2.84
C PRO A 173 -1.31 -9.52 2.35
N ALA A 174 -0.56 -8.44 2.13
CA ALA A 174 -1.10 -7.18 1.66
C ALA A 174 -1.63 -7.29 0.21
N LEU A 175 -1.11 -8.22 -0.59
CA LEU A 175 -1.59 -8.47 -1.95
C LEU A 175 -3.00 -9.08 -1.99
N MET A 176 -3.41 -9.81 -0.95
CA MET A 176 -4.78 -10.35 -0.87
C MET A 176 -5.85 -9.25 -0.77
N GLY A 177 -5.50 -8.11 -0.18
CA GLY A 177 -6.38 -6.94 -0.06
C GLY A 177 -6.19 -5.91 -1.17
N ALA A 178 -5.23 -6.13 -2.07
CA ALA A 178 -4.87 -5.20 -3.13
C ALA A 178 -5.86 -5.29 -4.29
N ARG A 179 -6.37 -4.13 -4.70
CA ARG A 179 -7.48 -3.97 -5.64
C ARG A 179 -7.20 -2.85 -6.61
N TYR A 180 -7.78 -2.94 -7.80
CA TYR A 180 -7.66 -1.88 -8.79
C TYR A 180 -8.94 -1.64 -9.58
N TRP A 181 -9.03 -0.43 -10.12
CA TRP A 181 -10.03 0.01 -11.09
C TRP A 181 -9.30 0.61 -12.29
N ILE A 182 -9.76 0.27 -13.47
CA ILE A 182 -9.31 0.79 -14.76
C ILE A 182 -10.45 1.62 -15.30
N GLU A 183 -10.33 2.93 -15.19
CA GLU A 183 -11.24 3.86 -15.84
C GLU A 183 -10.82 4.07 -17.28
N VAL A 184 -11.77 3.93 -18.20
CA VAL A 184 -11.54 4.13 -19.63
C VAL A 184 -12.04 5.52 -20.02
N ILE A 185 -11.15 6.30 -20.62
CA ILE A 185 -11.38 7.68 -21.00
C ILE A 185 -11.28 7.80 -22.52
N ASP A 186 -12.41 8.08 -23.16
CA ASP A 186 -12.47 8.29 -24.60
C ASP A 186 -11.73 9.57 -25.02
N ARG A 187 -10.97 9.48 -26.12
CA ARG A 187 -10.21 10.60 -26.68
C ARG A 187 -10.76 10.92 -28.07
N ARG A 188 -11.24 12.16 -28.27
CA ARG A 188 -11.80 12.61 -29.57
C ARG A 188 -10.86 12.41 -30.76
N ASN A 189 -9.54 12.50 -30.54
CA ASN A 189 -8.52 12.48 -31.60
C ASN A 189 -7.50 11.34 -31.43
N SER A 190 -7.83 10.26 -30.73
CA SER A 190 -6.95 9.08 -30.64
C SER A 190 -7.72 7.82 -30.99
N LYS A 191 -7.02 6.89 -31.67
CA LYS A 191 -7.54 5.55 -31.94
C LYS A 191 -7.73 4.73 -30.65
N TYR A 192 -6.96 5.04 -29.62
CA TYR A 192 -6.98 4.31 -28.35
C TYR A 192 -7.43 5.20 -27.20
N PRO A 193 -8.25 4.68 -26.26
CA PRO A 193 -8.61 5.44 -25.08
C PRO A 193 -7.39 5.66 -24.18
N LEU A 194 -7.49 6.66 -23.30
CA LEU A 194 -6.60 6.81 -22.16
C LEU A 194 -7.15 5.98 -21.01
N TYR A 195 -6.27 5.34 -20.23
CA TYR A 195 -6.69 4.63 -19.02
C TYR A 195 -6.25 5.39 -17.79
N ARG A 196 -7.13 5.50 -16.79
CA ARG A 196 -6.75 5.94 -15.44
C ARG A 196 -6.89 4.77 -14.49
N ILE A 197 -5.76 4.34 -13.96
CA ILE A 197 -5.67 3.21 -13.04
C ILE A 197 -5.68 3.77 -11.63
N THR A 198 -6.62 3.32 -10.81
CA THR A 198 -6.62 3.54 -9.37
C THR A 198 -6.33 2.21 -8.70
N ALA A 199 -5.27 2.11 -7.91
CA ALA A 199 -4.92 0.94 -7.12
C ALA A 199 -4.98 1.25 -5.62
N VAL A 200 -5.52 0.33 -4.85
CA VAL A 200 -5.68 0.47 -3.40
C VAL A 200 -5.21 -0.82 -2.73
N ALA A 201 -4.44 -0.67 -1.66
CA ALA A 201 -4.11 -1.78 -0.77
C ALA A 201 -4.15 -1.34 0.68
N THR A 202 -4.34 -2.31 1.56
CA THR A 202 -4.33 -2.11 3.01
C THR A 202 -3.19 -2.89 3.64
N GLY A 203 -2.67 -2.40 4.76
CA GLY A 203 -1.74 -3.14 5.60
C GLY A 203 -2.35 -4.45 6.12
N ALA A 204 -1.51 -5.31 6.68
CA ALA A 204 -1.92 -6.64 7.15
C ALA A 204 -2.85 -6.60 8.39
N ARG A 205 -2.90 -5.49 9.13
CA ARG A 205 -3.94 -5.29 10.15
C ARG A 205 -5.27 -5.06 9.44
N SER A 206 -6.20 -5.99 9.67
CA SER A 206 -7.59 -5.94 9.20
C SER A 206 -8.18 -4.52 9.35
N PRO A 207 -9.05 -4.07 8.44
CA PRO A 207 -9.74 -2.78 8.55
C PRO A 207 -10.70 -2.84 9.75
N SER A 208 -10.18 -2.71 10.97
CA SER A 208 -11.01 -2.42 12.12
C SER A 208 -11.50 -0.97 12.01
N LEU A 209 -12.65 -0.72 12.64
CA LEU A 209 -13.38 0.55 12.68
C LEU A 209 -12.55 1.79 13.12
N THR A 210 -11.28 1.60 13.49
CA THR A 210 -10.36 2.63 14.03
C THR A 210 -9.19 3.01 13.11
N GLY A 211 -9.18 2.54 11.85
CA GLY A 211 -8.20 2.98 10.85
C GLY A 211 -7.03 2.02 10.66
N GLY A 212 -7.13 1.20 9.61
CA GLY A 212 -5.98 0.46 9.07
C GLY A 212 -5.23 1.32 8.07
N THR A 213 -3.92 1.07 7.92
CA THR A 213 -3.10 1.74 6.90
C THR A 213 -3.65 1.40 5.51
N ARG A 214 -4.12 2.42 4.80
CA ARG A 214 -4.61 2.32 3.42
C ARG A 214 -3.73 3.19 2.53
N VAL A 215 -3.21 2.59 1.47
CA VAL A 215 -2.49 3.30 0.40
C VAL A 215 -3.37 3.30 -0.85
N GLU A 216 -3.40 4.45 -1.51
CA GLU A 216 -4.12 4.69 -2.75
C GLU A 216 -3.14 5.31 -3.74
N LEU A 217 -2.98 4.67 -4.88
CA LEU A 217 -2.14 5.13 -5.99
C LEU A 217 -3.03 5.35 -7.20
N GLN A 218 -2.74 6.40 -7.96
CA GLN A 218 -3.42 6.67 -9.21
C GLN A 218 -2.40 7.02 -10.29
N ALA A 219 -2.55 6.43 -11.47
CA ALA A 219 -1.71 6.70 -12.62
C ALA A 219 -2.54 6.74 -13.90
N SER A 220 -2.11 7.57 -14.85
CA SER A 220 -2.64 7.57 -16.21
C SER A 220 -1.74 6.69 -17.08
N PHE A 221 -2.35 5.79 -17.84
CA PHE A 221 -1.69 4.87 -18.74
C PHE A 221 -2.17 5.10 -20.18
N ASP A 222 -1.24 5.50 -21.05
CA ASP A 222 -1.48 5.65 -22.48
C ASP A 222 -0.83 4.49 -23.24
N PRO A 223 -1.62 3.61 -23.89
CA PRO A 223 -1.07 2.51 -24.67
C PRO A 223 -0.39 2.96 -25.97
N ASP A 224 -0.65 4.20 -26.42
CA ASP A 224 -0.04 4.80 -27.61
C ASP A 224 0.50 6.19 -27.24
N PRO A 225 1.63 6.26 -26.52
CA PRO A 225 2.21 7.53 -26.15
C PRO A 225 2.54 8.27 -27.44
N VAL A 226 1.94 9.44 -27.64
CA VAL A 226 2.24 10.33 -28.77
C VAL A 226 3.77 10.40 -28.89
N ARG A 227 4.32 9.78 -29.94
CA ARG A 227 5.74 9.92 -30.26
C ARG A 227 5.93 11.42 -30.44
N GLY A 228 6.66 12.04 -29.52
CA GLY A 228 6.90 13.47 -29.51
C GLY A 228 7.21 13.94 -30.92
N VAL A 229 6.43 14.90 -31.40
CA VAL A 229 6.78 15.68 -32.57
C VAL A 229 8.11 16.35 -32.19
N ASN A 230 9.20 15.89 -32.79
CA ASN A 230 10.49 16.59 -32.72
C ASN A 230 10.35 17.98 -33.34
#